data_AF-A0A553JST9-F1
#
_entry.id   AF-A0A553JST9-F1
#
_cell.length_a   1.000
_cell.length_b   1.000
_cell.length_c   1.000
_cell.angle_alpha   90.00
_cell.angle_beta   90.00
_cell.angle_gamma   90.00
#
_symmetry.space_group_name_H-M   'P 1'
#
loop_
_entity.id
_entity.type
_entity.pdbx_description
1 polymer ?
#
loop_
_entity_poly.entity_id
_entity_poly.type
_entity_poly.pdbx_seq_one_letter_code
_entity_poly.pdbx_strand_id
1 'polypeptide(L)'
;MYKFTVLLNRSKNMAYLSGNNNCMPDLTLNEMYEIAINVENLSPTSPYVLWASLLESVTDFEFCIFYSESKKEVTSQAEAYARKMGCTNISKGRPSIAKEKRQDSHTFN
;
A
#
# COMPACT_ATOMS: atom_id res chain seq x y z
N MET A 1 -9.57 7.53 12.26
CA MET A 1 -8.30 7.00 11.70
C MET A 1 -8.32 6.75 10.19
N TYR A 2 -7.47 7.47 9.46
CA TYR A 2 -7.11 7.24 8.06
C TYR A 2 -5.96 6.24 7.94
N LYS A 3 -5.87 5.57 6.78
CA LYS A 3 -4.83 4.61 6.42
C LYS A 3 -4.21 4.96 5.08
N PHE A 4 -2.90 4.74 4.97
CA PHE A 4 -2.20 4.75 3.68
C PHE A 4 -1.08 3.71 3.67
N THR A 5 -1.07 2.84 2.67
CA THR A 5 -0.04 1.81 2.48
C THR A 5 0.97 2.30 1.46
N VAL A 6 2.24 2.37 1.84
CA VAL A 6 3.35 2.57 0.92
C VAL A 6 3.69 1.20 0.32
N LEU A 7 3.62 1.09 -1.00
CA LEU A 7 4.06 -0.07 -1.76
C LEU A 7 5.35 0.32 -2.49
N LEU A 8 6.46 -0.38 -2.22
CA LEU A 8 7.77 -0.08 -2.76
C LEU A 8 8.15 -1.08 -3.85
N ASN A 9 8.73 -0.56 -4.92
CA ASN A 9 9.49 -1.33 -5.90
C ASN A 9 10.96 -0.90 -5.75
N ARG A 10 11.75 -1.75 -5.10
CA ARG A 10 13.15 -1.50 -4.73
C ARG A 10 14.05 -1.48 -5.97
N SER A 11 13.83 -2.36 -6.94
CA SER A 11 14.66 -2.44 -8.15
C SER A 11 14.54 -1.20 -9.04
N LYS A 12 13.37 -0.55 -9.07
CA LYS A 12 13.14 0.68 -9.85
C LYS A 12 13.22 1.97 -9.03
N ASN A 13 13.43 1.90 -7.71
CA ASN A 13 13.33 3.05 -6.79
C ASN A 13 12.00 3.81 -6.94
N MET A 14 10.89 3.06 -7.04
CA MET A 14 9.55 3.60 -7.22
C MET A 14 8.66 3.27 -6.03
N ALA A 15 7.69 4.13 -5.74
CA ALA A 15 6.66 3.85 -4.75
C ALA A 15 5.27 4.19 -5.29
N TYR A 16 4.29 3.40 -4.85
CA TYR A 16 2.88 3.74 -4.98
C TYR A 16 2.23 3.82 -3.60
N LEU A 17 1.63 4.98 -3.28
CA LEU A 17 0.89 5.19 -2.05
C LEU A 17 -0.58 4.83 -2.25
N SER A 18 -1.02 3.76 -1.58
CA SER A 18 -2.32 3.12 -1.80
C SER A 18 -3.22 3.23 -0.59
N GLY A 19 -4.45 3.70 -0.79
CA GLY A 19 -5.52 3.59 0.21
C GLY A 19 -6.21 2.22 0.18
N ASN A 20 -5.64 1.20 -0.46
CA ASN A 20 -6.30 -0.09 -0.58
C ASN A 20 -6.49 -0.74 0.81
N ASN A 21 -7.75 -1.03 1.14
CA ASN A 21 -8.09 -1.66 2.41
C ASN A 21 -7.76 -3.16 2.43
N ASN A 22 -7.50 -3.77 1.27
CA ASN A 22 -7.04 -5.16 1.17
C ASN A 22 -5.61 -5.34 1.67
N CYS A 23 -4.81 -4.27 1.76
CA CYS A 23 -3.44 -4.33 2.29
C CYS A 23 -3.44 -4.30 3.82
N MET A 24 -3.47 -5.44 4.51
CA MET A 24 -3.61 -5.50 5.97
C MET A 24 -2.28 -5.87 6.66
N PRO A 25 -2.04 -5.43 7.91
CA PRO A 25 -0.77 -5.68 8.60
C PRO A 25 -0.52 -7.15 8.97
N ASP A 26 -1.56 -7.98 8.97
CA ASP A 26 -1.50 -9.42 9.23
C ASP A 26 -1.18 -10.25 7.98
N LEU A 27 -1.11 -9.63 6.80
CA LEU A 27 -0.71 -10.32 5.57
C LEU A 27 0.81 -10.49 5.50
N THR A 28 1.23 -11.65 5.02
CA THR A 28 2.62 -11.95 4.68
C THR A 28 3.07 -11.10 3.49
N LEU A 29 4.40 -11.00 3.29
CA LEU A 29 4.97 -10.32 2.14
C LEU A 29 4.48 -10.89 0.80
N ASN A 30 4.36 -12.22 0.70
CA ASN A 30 3.86 -12.89 -0.50
C ASN A 30 2.39 -12.57 -0.75
N GLU A 31 1.53 -12.62 0.27
CA GLU A 31 0.12 -12.26 0.10
C GLU A 31 -0.05 -10.79 -0.31
N MET A 32 0.76 -9.90 0.28
CA MET A 32 0.78 -8.49 -0.11
C MET A 32 1.28 -8.29 -1.55
N TYR A 33 2.26 -9.08 -1.98
CA TYR A 33 2.77 -9.07 -3.34
C TYR A 33 1.73 -9.54 -4.35
N GLU A 34 1.06 -10.67 -4.09
CA GLU A 34 -0.03 -11.18 -4.95
C GLU A 34 -1.17 -10.17 -5.10
N ILE A 35 -1.54 -9.49 -4.01
CA ILE A 35 -2.51 -8.38 -4.05
C ILE A 35 -1.97 -7.21 -4.87
N ALA A 36 -0.68 -6.90 -4.75
CA ALA A 36 -0.06 -5.78 -5.43
C ALA A 36 -0.04 -5.96 -6.96
N ILE A 37 0.24 -7.18 -7.43
CA ILE A 37 0.34 -7.50 -8.86
C ILE A 37 -1.00 -7.83 -9.52
N ASN A 38 -2.06 -8.09 -8.72
CA ASN A 38 -3.39 -8.33 -9.27
C ASN A 38 -4.03 -7.04 -9.81
N VAL A 39 -3.88 -6.84 -11.12
CA VAL A 39 -4.31 -5.63 -11.85
C VAL A 39 -5.39 -5.87 -12.90
N GLU A 40 -5.94 -7.09 -12.99
CA GLU A 40 -6.78 -7.55 -14.11
C GLU A 40 -8.00 -6.66 -14.40
N ASN A 41 -8.54 -6.00 -13.35
CA ASN A 41 -9.74 -5.17 -13.44
C ASN A 41 -9.46 -3.66 -13.36
N LEU A 42 -8.20 -3.25 -13.55
CA LEU A 42 -7.77 -1.87 -13.43
C LEU A 42 -7.44 -1.25 -14.79
N SER A 43 -7.57 0.08 -14.88
CA SER A 43 -7.18 0.79 -16.09
C SER A 43 -5.67 0.62 -16.35
N PRO A 44 -5.24 0.20 -17.55
CA PRO A 44 -3.83 -0.01 -17.89
C PRO A 44 -3.02 1.30 -17.85
N THR A 45 -3.69 2.45 -17.97
CA THR A 45 -3.05 3.77 -17.88
C THR A 45 -2.96 4.30 -16.45
N SER A 46 -3.47 3.57 -15.46
CA SER A 46 -3.39 4.03 -14.06
C SER A 46 -1.95 3.97 -13.55
N PRO A 47 -1.51 4.95 -12.74
CA PRO A 47 -0.17 4.94 -12.17
C PRO A 47 0.12 3.70 -11.32
N TYR A 48 -0.91 3.08 -10.73
CA TYR A 48 -0.76 1.83 -9.99
C TYR A 48 -0.38 0.67 -10.91
N VAL A 49 -1.09 0.52 -12.03
CA VAL A 49 -0.81 -0.56 -12.99
C VAL A 49 0.58 -0.40 -13.60
N LEU A 50 0.99 0.84 -13.92
CA LEU A 50 2.35 1.12 -14.37
C LEU A 50 3.42 0.79 -13.31
N TRP A 51 3.14 1.03 -12.02
CA TRP A 51 4.05 0.66 -10.95
C TRP A 51 4.11 -0.87 -10.75
N ALA A 52 2.95 -1.53 -10.76
CA ALA A 52 2.84 -2.98 -10.52
C ALA A 52 3.45 -3.79 -11.67
N SER A 53 3.31 -3.36 -12.92
CA SER A 53 3.89 -4.05 -14.08
C SER A 53 5.42 -4.00 -14.14
N LEU A 54 6.05 -3.15 -13.31
CA LEU A 54 7.50 -3.04 -13.18
C LEU A 54 8.06 -3.88 -12.03
N LEU A 55 7.22 -4.56 -11.25
CA LEU A 55 7.67 -5.56 -10.28
C LEU A 55 8.06 -6.84 -11.01
N GLU A 56 9.29 -7.28 -10.82
CA GLU A 56 9.82 -8.50 -11.44
C GLU A 56 9.76 -9.68 -10.47
N SER A 57 9.84 -9.42 -9.16
CA SER A 57 9.85 -10.43 -8.12
C SER A 57 9.33 -9.91 -6.78
N VAL A 58 8.94 -10.82 -5.89
CA VAL A 58 8.62 -10.48 -4.50
C VAL A 58 9.81 -9.91 -3.73
N THR A 59 11.04 -10.23 -4.11
CA THR A 59 12.25 -9.68 -3.48
C THR A 59 12.47 -8.20 -3.78
N ASP A 60 11.85 -7.69 -4.85
CA ASP A 60 11.87 -6.26 -5.17
C ASP A 60 10.74 -5.49 -4.46
N PHE A 61 9.87 -6.20 -3.75
CA PHE A 61 8.69 -5.64 -3.14
C PHE A 61 8.88 -5.47 -1.63
N GLU A 62 8.54 -4.29 -1.14
CA GLU A 62 8.41 -4.00 0.28
C GLU A 62 7.15 -3.17 0.50
N PHE A 63 6.59 -3.20 1.71
CA PHE A 63 5.45 -2.36 2.05
C PHE A 63 5.50 -1.85 3.48
N CYS A 64 4.82 -0.73 3.73
CA CYS A 64 4.63 -0.20 5.07
C CYS A 64 3.26 0.47 5.18
N ILE A 65 2.54 0.24 6.28
CA ILE A 65 1.19 0.78 6.50
C ILE A 65 1.26 1.90 7.53
N PHE A 66 0.71 3.06 7.17
CA PHE A 66 0.61 4.24 8.02
C PHE A 66 -0.83 4.48 8.44
N TYR A 67 -0.99 4.95 9.67
CA TYR A 67 -2.27 5.33 10.24
C TYR A 67 -2.14 6.72 10.88
N SER A 68 -3.15 7.57 10.70
CA SER A 68 -3.24 8.86 11.39
C SER A 68 -4.67 9.38 11.39
N GLU A 69 -5.03 10.27 12.32
CA GLU A 69 -6.34 10.91 12.35
C GLU A 69 -6.56 11.93 11.23
N SER A 70 -5.50 12.33 10.53
CA SER A 70 -5.57 13.31 9.46
C SER A 70 -5.15 12.73 8.12
N LYS A 71 -5.97 12.99 7.10
CA LYS A 71 -5.65 12.67 5.70
C LYS A 71 -4.32 13.28 5.25
N LYS A 72 -4.06 14.53 5.67
CA LYS A 72 -2.84 15.25 5.31
C LYS A 72 -1.62 14.62 5.97
N GLU A 73 -1.74 14.30 7.25
CA GLU A 73 -0.64 13.73 8.01
C GLU A 73 -0.27 12.32 7.54
N VAL A 74 -1.25 11.42 7.35
CA VAL A 74 -0.96 10.06 6.85
C VAL A 74 -0.31 10.10 5.46
N THR A 75 -0.71 11.06 4.62
CA THR A 75 -0.09 11.29 3.30
C THR A 75 1.35 11.75 3.45
N SER A 76 1.61 12.75 4.30
CA SER A 76 2.96 13.26 4.53
C SER A 76 3.90 12.20 5.11
N GLN A 77 3.44 11.39 6.07
CA GLN A 77 4.22 10.31 6.67
C GLN A 77 4.59 9.25 5.62
N ALA A 78 3.61 8.81 4.83
CA ALA A 78 3.81 7.82 3.77
C ALA A 78 4.78 8.33 2.68
N GLU A 79 4.65 9.59 2.25
CA GLU A 79 5.56 10.21 1.29
C GLU A 79 6.98 10.36 1.86
N ALA A 80 7.12 10.82 3.11
CA ALA A 80 8.42 10.97 3.76
C ALA A 80 9.14 9.62 3.89
N TYR A 81 8.41 8.56 4.21
CA TYR A 81 8.94 7.20 4.26
C TYR A 81 9.42 6.71 2.89
N ALA A 82 8.61 6.84 1.84
CA ALA A 82 9.03 6.44 0.49
C ALA A 82 10.32 7.16 0.04
N ARG A 83 10.43 8.47 0.32
CA ARG A 83 11.66 9.23 0.05
C ARG A 83 12.85 8.74 0.86
N LYS A 84 12.66 8.45 2.15
CA LYS A 84 13.71 7.88 3.03
C LYS A 84 14.21 6.53 2.52
N MET A 85 13.34 5.74 1.90
CA MET A 85 13.69 4.47 1.28
C MET A 85 14.40 4.63 -0.08
N GLY A 86 14.62 5.86 -0.55
CA GLY A 86 15.33 6.14 -1.81
C GLY A 86 14.43 6.22 -3.04
N CYS A 87 13.10 6.19 -2.89
CA CYS A 87 12.21 6.30 -4.03
C CYS A 87 12.21 7.71 -4.60
N THR A 88 12.56 7.84 -5.87
CA THR A 88 12.59 9.12 -6.60
C THR A 88 11.30 9.36 -7.38
N ASN A 89 10.61 8.29 -7.77
CA ASN A 89 9.32 8.35 -8.46
C ASN A 89 8.21 7.82 -7.56
N ILE A 90 7.36 8.72 -7.05
CA ILE A 90 6.30 8.42 -6.09
C ILE A 90 4.96 8.80 -6.71
N SER A 91 4.13 7.79 -6.96
CA SER A 91 2.74 7.97 -7.35
C SER A 91 1.82 7.78 -6.14
N LYS A 92 0.66 8.43 -6.14
CA LYS A 92 -0.28 8.34 -5.00
C LYS A 92 -1.73 8.28 -5.44
N GLY A 93 -2.45 7.36 -4.80
CA GLY A 93 -3.90 7.33 -4.80
C GLY A 93 -4.49 8.25 -3.72
N ARG A 94 -5.68 7.90 -3.25
CA ARG A 94 -6.32 8.56 -2.10
C ARG A 94 -6.15 7.67 -0.87
N PRO A 95 -5.72 8.22 0.29
CA PRO A 95 -5.80 7.49 1.55
C PRO A 95 -7.27 7.15 1.85
N SER A 96 -7.48 6.05 2.56
CA SER A 96 -8.80 5.54 2.92
C SER A 96 -9.06 5.67 4.42
N ILE A 97 -10.32 5.49 4.81
CA ILE A 97 -10.65 5.27 6.22
C ILE A 97 -10.26 3.82 6.53
N ALA A 98 -9.50 3.64 7.62
CA ALA A 98 -9.13 2.31 8.08
C ALA A 98 -10.40 1.55 8.43
N LYS A 99 -10.65 0.41 7.77
CA LYS A 99 -11.66 -0.52 8.24
C LYS A 99 -11.06 -1.24 9.45
N GLU A 100 -11.49 -0.89 10.66
CA GLU A 100 -11.28 -1.77 11.81
C GLU A 100 -11.90 -3.12 11.44
N LYS A 101 -11.13 -4.23 11.52
CA LYS A 101 -11.76 -5.54 11.61
C LYS A 101 -12.70 -5.42 12.81
N ARG A 102 -14.01 -5.52 12.62
CA ARG A 102 -14.89 -5.86 13.73
C ARG A 102 -14.27 -7.13 14.31
N GLN A 103 -13.77 -7.04 15.54
CA GLN A 103 -13.69 -8.24 16.36
C GLN A 103 -15.13 -8.73 16.42
N ASP A 104 -15.47 -9.75 15.63
CA ASP A 104 -16.66 -10.52 15.90
C ASP A 104 -16.39 -11.15 17.26
N SER A 105 -16.87 -10.46 18.30
CA SER A 105 -16.99 -10.98 19.65
C SER A 105 -17.84 -12.24 19.54
N HIS A 106 -17.20 -13.38 19.34
CA HIS A 106 -17.80 -14.67 19.58
C HIS A 106 -17.95 -14.78 21.09
N THR A 107 -19.06 -14.23 21.58
CA THR A 107 -19.62 -14.60 22.88
C THR A 107 -20.01 -16.07 22.74
N PHE A 108 -19.14 -16.97 23.19
CA PHE A 108 -19.57 -18.31 23.57
C PHE A 108 -20.42 -18.14 24.84
N ASN A 109 -21.74 -18.31 24.69
CA ASN A 109 -22.63 -18.62 25.80
C ASN A 109 -22.60 -20.11 26.06
#